data_AF-A0A0B4CBG0-F1
#
_entry.id   AF-A0A0B4CBG0-F1
#
_cell.length_a   1.000
_cell.length_b   1.000
_cell.length_c   1.000
_cell.angle_alpha   90.00
_cell.angle_beta   90.00
_cell.angle_gamma   90.00
#
_symmetry.space_group_name_H-M   'P 1'
#
loop_
_entity.id
_entity.type
_entity.pdbx_description
1 polymer ?
#
loop_
_entity_poly.entity_id
_entity_poly.type
_entity_poly.pdbx_seq_one_letter_code
_entity_poly.pdbx_strand_id
1 'polypeptide(L)'
;MKQIRIALIASSLLILSACATVDRAPEIALHELERGLVATQDPRISPNDQARLDRIAEDFRRRLTRGDQRRSILALSGGGANGAYGAGMLVGWSQRGDRPEFDIVTGVSTGALAAPYAFLGSDWDDELAAAYSEGHTEGLLSWRSFAAFLSPGLYSPRTLEALVEEHVTPALLTEIAQATREGRRLLVATTNLDSGETVIWDMGLLAEAGDENALRLFRQVLLASASIPGVFPPVLIAGVTESGTVQQELHVDGGVNTPFLGVPEGMILSGETLPGWRGSELFIIVNGKLGLSRRQTRGSLPSVFARSYQSMTQSLLRTSLAAQGAFARRNGMRISVAAIPQEVEASALDFDQDAMKALFEEGRRRAVSGNGWVPLDAEVVEPPSPQDAEPAAEAAPDGR
;
A
#
# COMPACT_ATOMS: atom_id res chain seq x y z
N MET A 1 -14.88 -46.02 26.72
CA MET A 1 -14.56 -44.60 27.00
C MET A 1 -13.12 -44.21 26.65
N LYS A 2 -12.09 -45.01 26.97
CA LYS A 2 -10.68 -44.69 26.68
C LYS A 2 -10.36 -44.60 25.18
N GLN A 3 -10.92 -45.50 24.37
CA GLN A 3 -10.72 -45.50 22.91
C GLN A 3 -11.42 -44.34 22.18
N ILE A 4 -12.59 -43.89 22.66
CA ILE A 4 -13.29 -42.71 22.12
C ILE A 4 -12.48 -41.42 22.39
N ARG A 5 -11.83 -41.32 23.56
CA ARG A 5 -10.95 -40.18 23.88
C ARG A 5 -9.68 -40.16 23.03
N ILE A 6 -9.09 -41.32 22.74
CA ILE A 6 -7.92 -41.42 21.86
C ILE A 6 -8.29 -41.06 20.41
N ALA A 7 -9.44 -41.52 19.92
CA ALA A 7 -9.95 -41.17 18.60
C ALA A 7 -10.25 -39.66 18.47
N LEU A 8 -10.85 -39.04 19.50
CA LEU A 8 -11.07 -37.59 19.54
C LEU A 8 -9.75 -36.81 19.55
N ILE A 9 -8.76 -37.21 20.37
CA ILE A 9 -7.45 -36.55 20.41
C ILE A 9 -6.70 -36.70 19.07
N ALA A 10 -6.76 -37.88 18.44
CA ALA A 10 -6.15 -38.12 17.13
C ALA A 10 -6.85 -37.31 16.02
N SER A 11 -8.19 -37.16 16.07
CA SER A 11 -8.94 -36.31 15.14
C SER A 11 -8.65 -34.82 15.36
N SER A 12 -8.51 -34.37 16.62
CA SER A 12 -8.07 -33.02 16.94
C SER A 12 -6.64 -32.73 16.46
N LEU A 13 -5.73 -33.70 16.58
CA LEU A 13 -4.35 -33.59 16.07
C LEU A 13 -4.29 -33.60 14.55
N LEU A 14 -5.16 -34.36 13.87
CA LEU A 14 -5.28 -34.35 12.40
C LEU A 14 -5.87 -33.03 11.87
N ILE A 15 -6.78 -32.41 12.61
CA ILE A 15 -7.33 -31.07 12.29
C ILE A 15 -6.29 -29.97 12.57
N LEU A 16 -5.41 -30.15 13.57
CA LEU A 16 -4.29 -29.25 13.85
C LEU A 16 -3.11 -29.40 12.88
N SER A 17 -2.99 -30.52 12.16
CA SER A 17 -1.98 -30.74 11.12
C SER A 17 -2.40 -30.29 9.73
N ALA A 18 -3.62 -29.79 9.56
CA ALA A 18 -4.01 -29.02 8.37
C ALA A 18 -3.45 -27.59 8.46
N CYS A 19 -2.15 -27.48 8.74
CA CYS A 19 -1.39 -26.26 8.48
C CYS A 19 -1.50 -26.03 6.98
N ALA A 20 -2.07 -24.89 6.58
CA ALA A 20 -2.18 -24.48 5.19
C ALA A 20 -0.78 -24.35 4.58
N THR A 21 -0.23 -25.44 4.05
CA THR A 21 0.99 -25.44 3.27
C THR A 21 0.67 -24.83 1.91
N VAL A 22 1.28 -23.70 1.60
CA VAL A 22 1.27 -23.15 0.24
C VAL A 22 2.12 -24.08 -0.61
N ASP A 23 1.48 -24.87 -1.46
CA ASP A 23 2.18 -25.74 -2.41
C ASP A 23 2.91 -24.88 -3.45
N ARG A 24 4.18 -25.20 -3.74
CA ARG A 24 5.00 -24.44 -4.68
C ARG A 24 5.47 -25.37 -5.78
N ALA A 25 5.43 -24.87 -7.01
CA ALA A 25 6.09 -25.54 -8.11
C ALA A 25 7.59 -25.70 -7.80
N PRO A 26 8.22 -26.81 -8.21
CA PRO A 26 9.66 -26.98 -8.06
C PRO A 26 10.42 -25.88 -8.80
N GLU A 27 11.61 -25.57 -8.31
CA GLU A 27 12.56 -24.71 -9.01
C GLU A 27 12.93 -25.29 -10.37
N ILE A 28 13.01 -24.44 -11.39
CA ILE A 28 13.32 -24.83 -12.77
C ILE A 28 14.53 -24.03 -13.24
N ALA A 29 15.58 -24.69 -13.72
CA ALA A 29 16.71 -23.97 -14.26
C ALA A 29 16.32 -23.30 -15.60
N LEU A 30 16.75 -22.06 -15.85
CA LEU A 30 16.36 -21.34 -17.08
C LEU A 30 16.69 -22.11 -18.36
N HIS A 31 17.77 -22.89 -18.37
CA HIS A 31 18.20 -23.70 -19.51
C HIS A 31 17.30 -24.92 -19.79
N GLU A 32 16.43 -25.30 -18.84
CA GLU A 32 15.46 -26.40 -18.96
C GLU A 32 14.13 -25.92 -19.54
N LEU A 33 13.91 -24.61 -19.67
CA LEU A 33 12.69 -24.06 -20.25
C LEU A 33 12.73 -24.23 -21.78
N GLU A 34 11.98 -25.22 -22.29
CA GLU A 34 11.98 -25.67 -23.69
C GLU A 34 11.43 -24.66 -24.72
N ARG A 35 11.03 -23.44 -24.35
CA ARG A 35 10.45 -22.43 -25.28
C ARG A 35 11.04 -21.04 -25.14
N GLY A 36 11.09 -20.33 -26.27
CA GLY A 36 11.75 -19.04 -26.50
C GLY A 36 11.42 -17.96 -25.47
N LEU A 37 12.25 -17.92 -24.43
CA LEU A 37 12.31 -16.84 -23.45
C LEU A 37 12.72 -15.56 -24.17
N VAL A 38 11.89 -14.53 -24.06
CA VAL A 38 12.25 -13.18 -24.50
C VAL A 38 12.75 -12.44 -23.27
N ALA A 39 14.03 -12.09 -23.26
CA ALA A 39 14.57 -11.26 -22.20
C ALA A 39 13.89 -9.89 -22.24
N THR A 40 13.22 -9.54 -21.14
CA THR A 40 12.64 -8.22 -20.92
C THR A 40 13.34 -7.53 -19.76
N GLN A 41 13.10 -6.23 -19.60
CA GLN A 41 13.58 -5.51 -18.43
C GLN A 41 12.79 -5.99 -17.21
N ASP A 42 13.49 -6.46 -16.17
CA ASP A 42 12.84 -6.84 -14.91
C ASP A 42 12.21 -5.57 -14.29
N PRO A 43 10.90 -5.55 -13.99
CA PRO A 43 10.22 -4.41 -13.37
C PRO A 43 10.48 -4.31 -11.85
N ARG A 44 11.03 -5.35 -11.24
CA ARG A 44 11.31 -5.39 -9.80
C ARG A 44 12.50 -4.54 -9.44
N ILE A 45 12.41 -3.94 -8.27
CA ILE A 45 13.44 -3.12 -7.64
C ILE A 45 13.57 -3.64 -6.22
N SER A 46 14.64 -4.41 -5.97
CA SER A 46 14.98 -4.87 -4.63
C SER A 46 15.73 -3.77 -3.87
N PRO A 47 15.58 -3.66 -2.54
CA PRO A 47 16.35 -2.75 -1.70
C PRO A 47 17.87 -3.02 -1.73
N ASN A 48 18.28 -4.25 -2.08
CA ASN A 48 19.70 -4.60 -2.18
C ASN A 48 20.28 -4.37 -3.59
N ASP A 49 19.45 -4.09 -4.59
CA ASP A 49 19.92 -3.71 -5.93
C ASP A 49 20.26 -2.22 -5.95
N GLN A 50 21.40 -1.87 -5.33
CA GLN A 50 21.86 -0.49 -5.22
C GLN A 50 21.96 0.17 -6.60
N ALA A 51 22.39 -0.56 -7.63
CA ALA A 51 22.47 -0.04 -8.99
C ALA A 51 21.09 0.35 -9.54
N ARG A 52 20.03 -0.37 -9.19
CA ARG A 52 18.66 -0.04 -9.58
C ARG A 52 18.03 1.03 -8.72
N LEU A 53 18.33 1.06 -7.42
CA LEU A 53 17.97 2.17 -6.55
C LEU A 53 18.61 3.47 -7.04
N ASP A 54 19.88 3.43 -7.45
CA ASP A 54 20.59 4.56 -8.06
C ASP A 54 19.95 4.94 -9.39
N ARG A 55 19.53 3.98 -10.22
CA ARG A 55 18.77 4.25 -11.45
C ARG A 55 17.44 4.94 -11.15
N ILE A 56 16.71 4.54 -10.11
CA ILE A 56 15.47 5.22 -9.70
C ILE A 56 15.77 6.59 -9.14
N ALA A 57 16.79 6.72 -8.30
CA ALA A 57 17.20 8.00 -7.75
C ALA A 57 17.58 8.96 -8.87
N GLU A 58 18.31 8.48 -9.87
CA GLU A 58 18.66 9.20 -11.09
C GLU A 58 17.44 9.47 -11.97
N ASP A 59 16.49 8.56 -12.07
CA ASP A 59 15.26 8.75 -12.83
C ASP A 59 14.35 9.79 -12.19
N PHE A 60 14.15 9.70 -10.87
CA PHE A 60 13.53 10.73 -10.05
C PHE A 60 14.29 12.04 -10.22
N ARG A 61 15.63 12.06 -10.08
CA ARG A 61 16.45 13.27 -10.24
C ARG A 61 16.30 13.89 -11.63
N ARG A 62 16.39 13.14 -12.71
CA ARG A 62 16.25 13.64 -14.10
C ARG A 62 14.87 14.20 -14.36
N ARG A 63 13.82 13.54 -13.86
CA ARG A 63 12.43 14.00 -14.01
C ARG A 63 12.20 15.26 -13.20
N LEU A 64 12.70 15.28 -11.97
CA LEU A 64 12.53 16.40 -11.05
C LEU A 64 13.42 17.60 -11.41
N THR A 65 14.46 17.43 -12.23
CA THR A 65 15.34 18.51 -12.75
C THR A 65 14.96 19.03 -14.13
N ARG A 66 13.93 18.49 -14.79
CA ARG A 66 13.48 18.98 -16.11
C ARG A 66 12.79 20.35 -15.95
N GLY A 67 13.54 21.44 -16.11
CA GLY A 67 13.01 22.81 -16.10
C GLY A 67 12.68 23.36 -14.71
N ASP A 68 12.06 24.54 -14.67
CA ASP A 68 11.77 25.32 -13.44
C ASP A 68 10.39 24.97 -12.82
N GLN A 69 9.81 23.84 -13.23
CA GLN A 69 8.47 23.42 -12.80
C GLN A 69 8.51 22.71 -11.45
N ARG A 70 7.63 23.14 -10.53
CA ARG A 70 7.38 22.47 -9.25
C ARG A 70 6.78 21.08 -9.52
N ARG A 71 7.37 20.06 -8.91
CA ARG A 71 7.00 18.66 -9.14
C ARG A 71 6.09 18.14 -8.04
N SER A 72 5.20 17.22 -8.40
CA SER A 72 4.19 16.68 -7.50
C SER A 72 4.32 15.16 -7.40
N ILE A 73 4.60 14.67 -6.20
CA ILE A 73 4.69 13.25 -5.88
C ILE A 73 3.48 12.89 -5.02
N LEU A 74 2.82 11.79 -5.31
CA LEU A 74 1.73 11.24 -4.50
C LEU A 74 2.13 9.88 -3.95
N ALA A 75 2.02 9.70 -2.63
CA ALA A 75 2.13 8.41 -1.98
C ALA A 75 0.81 8.02 -1.32
N LEU A 76 0.29 6.86 -1.71
CA LEU A 76 -0.94 6.28 -1.19
C LEU A 76 -0.61 5.15 -0.21
N SER A 77 -0.97 5.33 1.06
CA SER A 77 -0.69 4.35 2.10
C SER A 77 -1.58 3.12 2.01
N GLY A 78 -1.14 2.05 2.68
CA GLY A 78 -2.05 0.97 3.03
C GLY A 78 -3.09 1.36 4.06
N GLY A 79 -4.07 0.48 4.25
CA GLY A 79 -5.22 0.75 5.14
C GLY A 79 -6.43 -0.16 4.94
N GLY A 80 -6.36 -1.18 4.09
CA GLY A 80 -7.49 -2.07 3.82
C GLY A 80 -8.74 -1.32 3.37
N ALA A 81 -9.87 -1.57 4.03
CA ALA A 81 -11.15 -0.92 3.73
C ALA A 81 -11.11 0.62 3.87
N ASN A 82 -10.23 1.15 4.73
CA ASN A 82 -10.07 2.59 4.91
C ASN A 82 -9.55 3.30 3.64
N GLY A 83 -9.09 2.56 2.63
CA GLY A 83 -8.73 3.12 1.32
C GLY A 83 -9.84 3.94 0.66
N ALA A 84 -11.11 3.68 1.03
CA ALA A 84 -12.24 4.47 0.58
C ALA A 84 -12.09 5.97 0.89
N TYR A 85 -11.53 6.32 2.06
CA TYR A 85 -11.21 7.70 2.41
C TYR A 85 -10.23 8.33 1.40
N GLY A 86 -9.15 7.61 1.05
CA GLY A 86 -8.16 8.10 0.10
C GLY A 86 -8.70 8.26 -1.31
N ALA A 87 -9.54 7.33 -1.76
CA ALA A 87 -10.26 7.44 -3.03
C ALA A 87 -11.17 8.68 -3.04
N GLY A 88 -11.96 8.87 -1.98
CA GLY A 88 -12.81 10.04 -1.82
C GLY A 88 -12.01 11.35 -1.81
N MET A 89 -10.88 11.38 -1.10
CA MET A 89 -9.95 12.53 -1.10
C MET A 89 -9.49 12.89 -2.51
N LEU A 90 -9.11 11.92 -3.35
CA LEU A 90 -8.65 12.16 -4.72
C LEU A 90 -9.78 12.72 -5.59
N VAL A 91 -10.96 12.09 -5.55
CA VAL A 91 -12.14 12.52 -6.32
C VAL A 91 -12.58 13.92 -5.90
N GLY A 92 -12.66 14.18 -4.59
CA GLY A 92 -13.02 15.51 -4.07
C GLY A 92 -11.98 16.57 -4.40
N TRP A 93 -10.71 16.21 -4.53
CA TRP A 93 -9.65 17.14 -4.92
C TRP A 93 -9.76 17.52 -6.39
N SER A 94 -10.07 16.56 -7.27
CA SER A 94 -10.39 16.87 -8.67
C SER A 94 -11.63 17.76 -8.79
N GLN A 95 -12.68 17.50 -7.99
CA GLN A 95 -13.88 18.34 -7.95
C GLN A 95 -13.58 19.78 -7.52
N ARG A 96 -12.56 19.99 -6.67
CA ARG A 96 -12.09 21.33 -6.30
C ARG A 96 -11.39 22.04 -7.47
N GLY A 97 -10.90 21.30 -8.46
CA GLY A 97 -10.32 21.83 -9.71
C GLY A 97 -8.83 22.17 -9.63
N ASP A 98 -8.14 21.79 -8.56
CA ASP A 98 -6.73 22.13 -8.31
C ASP A 98 -5.87 20.89 -7.92
N ARG A 99 -6.35 19.68 -8.22
CA ARG A 99 -5.52 18.47 -8.11
C ARG A 99 -4.40 18.53 -9.15
N PRO A 100 -3.12 18.47 -8.73
CA PRO A 100 -2.01 18.47 -9.67
C PRO A 100 -1.96 17.16 -10.45
N GLU A 101 -1.39 17.22 -11.64
CA GLU A 101 -0.91 16.03 -12.31
C GLU A 101 0.37 15.58 -11.62
N PHE A 102 0.40 14.32 -11.17
CA PHE A 102 1.54 13.79 -10.43
C PHE A 102 2.60 13.25 -11.38
N ASP A 103 3.85 13.66 -11.16
CA ASP A 103 5.01 13.10 -11.84
C ASP A 103 5.28 11.65 -11.41
N ILE A 104 5.01 11.37 -10.13
CA ILE A 104 5.27 10.09 -9.51
C ILE A 104 4.08 9.76 -8.60
N VAL A 105 3.49 8.59 -8.82
CA VAL A 105 2.46 8.03 -7.93
C VAL A 105 2.98 6.71 -7.39
N THR A 106 2.85 6.54 -6.08
CA THR A 106 3.18 5.29 -5.43
C THR A 106 2.01 4.75 -4.63
N GLY A 107 1.94 3.44 -4.51
CA GLY A 107 0.88 2.78 -3.76
C GLY A 107 1.35 1.57 -2.99
N VAL A 108 0.77 1.37 -1.81
CA VAL A 108 0.91 0.17 -1.00
C VAL A 108 -0.47 -0.32 -0.57
N SER A 109 -0.73 -1.63 -0.65
CA SER A 109 -2.00 -2.20 -0.21
C SER A 109 -3.18 -1.60 -0.93
N THR A 110 -4.23 -1.22 -0.22
CA THR A 110 -5.35 -0.48 -0.82
C THR A 110 -4.87 0.75 -1.62
N GLY A 111 -3.79 1.41 -1.22
CA GLY A 111 -3.18 2.48 -1.99
C GLY A 111 -2.61 2.03 -3.34
N ALA A 112 -2.15 0.79 -3.47
CA ALA A 112 -1.71 0.22 -4.75
C ALA A 112 -2.88 0.02 -5.72
N LEU A 113 -4.08 -0.31 -5.21
CA LEU A 113 -5.29 -0.45 -6.02
C LEU A 113 -5.79 0.91 -6.53
N ALA A 114 -5.67 1.96 -5.71
CA ALA A 114 -6.04 3.33 -6.10
C ALA A 114 -4.99 4.04 -6.98
N ALA A 115 -3.71 3.64 -6.88
CA ALA A 115 -2.59 4.30 -7.54
C ALA A 115 -2.69 4.39 -9.08
N PRO A 116 -3.11 3.34 -9.82
CA PRO A 116 -3.36 3.42 -11.26
C PRO A 116 -4.29 4.58 -11.66
N TYR A 117 -5.43 4.74 -10.98
CA TYR A 117 -6.39 5.81 -11.27
C TYR A 117 -5.85 7.19 -10.87
N ALA A 118 -5.23 7.27 -9.69
CA ALA A 118 -4.60 8.50 -9.23
C ALA A 118 -3.51 8.98 -10.20
N PHE A 119 -2.77 8.02 -10.77
CA PHE A 119 -1.78 8.23 -11.81
C PHE A 119 -2.40 8.67 -13.13
N LEU A 120 -3.52 8.10 -13.59
CA LEU A 120 -4.10 8.56 -14.85
C LEU A 120 -4.81 9.92 -14.75
N GLY A 121 -5.23 10.35 -13.56
CA GLY A 121 -5.73 11.70 -13.32
C GLY A 121 -7.23 11.74 -13.06
N SER A 122 -7.86 12.90 -13.27
CA SER A 122 -9.28 13.12 -12.98
C SER A 122 -10.22 12.40 -13.94
N ASP A 123 -9.75 12.08 -15.14
CA ASP A 123 -10.56 11.37 -16.16
C ASP A 123 -10.90 9.92 -15.74
N TRP A 124 -10.22 9.43 -14.70
CA TRP A 124 -10.40 8.09 -14.12
C TRP A 124 -11.02 8.11 -12.72
N ASP A 125 -11.56 9.26 -12.30
CA ASP A 125 -12.16 9.40 -10.97
C ASP A 125 -13.49 8.65 -10.84
N ASP A 126 -14.22 8.45 -11.94
CA ASP A 126 -15.46 7.68 -11.94
C ASP A 126 -15.17 6.19 -11.68
N GLU A 127 -14.15 5.61 -12.32
CA GLU A 127 -13.68 4.25 -12.06
C GLU A 127 -13.11 4.11 -10.64
N LEU A 128 -12.36 5.12 -10.17
CA LEU A 128 -11.86 5.14 -8.79
C LEU A 128 -13.02 5.19 -7.78
N ALA A 129 -14.03 6.01 -8.04
CA ALA A 129 -15.23 6.11 -7.21
C ALA A 129 -16.02 4.80 -7.24
N ALA A 130 -16.18 4.18 -8.41
CA ALA A 130 -16.88 2.92 -8.55
C ALA A 130 -16.23 1.81 -7.72
N ALA A 131 -14.90 1.71 -7.78
CA ALA A 131 -14.12 0.71 -7.03
C ALA A 131 -14.23 0.84 -5.50
N TYR A 132 -14.54 2.03 -4.97
CA TYR A 132 -14.51 2.34 -3.53
C TYR A 132 -15.82 2.84 -2.91
N SER A 133 -16.83 3.17 -3.70
CA SER A 133 -18.06 3.83 -3.23
C SER A 133 -19.35 3.37 -3.90
N GLU A 134 -19.31 2.74 -5.08
CA GLU A 134 -20.53 2.37 -5.78
C GLU A 134 -21.16 1.07 -5.25
N GLY A 135 -22.28 1.30 -4.56
CA GLY A 135 -23.51 0.53 -4.70
C GLY A 135 -24.66 1.38 -5.26
N HIS A 136 -24.43 2.33 -6.19
CA HIS A 136 -25.46 3.27 -6.68
C HIS A 136 -25.30 3.64 -8.17
N THR A 137 -25.61 2.74 -9.09
CA THR A 137 -26.15 3.08 -10.42
C THR A 137 -27.18 2.03 -10.85
N GLU A 138 -28.36 2.50 -11.30
CA GLU A 138 -29.39 1.63 -11.89
C GLU A 138 -28.90 1.11 -13.23
N GLY A 139 -28.48 -0.15 -13.27
CA GLY A 139 -28.25 -0.84 -14.54
C GLY A 139 -27.35 -2.06 -14.45
N LEU A 140 -27.89 -3.18 -14.92
CA LEU A 140 -27.16 -4.36 -15.43
C LEU A 140 -26.57 -5.32 -14.38
N LEU A 141 -27.29 -6.44 -14.21
CA LEU A 141 -26.87 -7.87 -14.12
C LEU A 141 -25.61 -8.33 -13.32
N SER A 142 -24.64 -7.50 -12.97
CA SER A 142 -23.43 -7.84 -12.19
C SER A 142 -23.68 -7.86 -10.67
N TRP A 143 -24.71 -7.14 -10.20
CA TRP A 143 -24.94 -6.88 -8.78
C TRP A 143 -25.24 -8.12 -7.92
N ARG A 144 -25.91 -9.15 -8.46
CA ARG A 144 -26.18 -10.39 -7.72
C ARG A 144 -24.92 -11.20 -7.43
N SER A 145 -23.86 -10.96 -8.19
CA SER A 145 -22.56 -11.63 -8.04
C SER A 145 -21.67 -10.91 -7.01
N PHE A 146 -21.77 -9.58 -6.93
CA PHE A 146 -20.94 -8.74 -6.06
C PHE A 146 -21.44 -8.71 -4.59
N ALA A 147 -22.75 -8.59 -4.36
CA ALA A 147 -23.33 -8.58 -3.01
C ALA A 147 -23.22 -9.94 -2.28
N ALA A 148 -23.10 -11.05 -3.03
CA ALA A 148 -22.82 -12.36 -2.47
C ALA A 148 -21.36 -12.53 -2.00
N PHE A 149 -20.46 -11.65 -2.46
CA PHE A 149 -19.01 -11.77 -2.30
C PHE A 149 -18.45 -11.09 -1.03
N LEU A 150 -19.24 -10.20 -0.39
CA LEU A 150 -18.81 -9.40 0.77
C LEU A 150 -19.50 -9.83 2.08
N SER A 151 -19.98 -11.07 2.15
CA SER A 151 -20.50 -11.63 3.40
C SER A 151 -19.37 -11.78 4.43
N PRO A 152 -19.58 -11.45 5.73
CA PRO A 152 -18.56 -11.50 6.79
C PRO A 152 -17.88 -12.86 7.02
N GLY A 153 -18.33 -13.92 6.33
CA GLY A 153 -17.79 -15.28 6.36
C GLY A 153 -17.02 -15.70 5.11
N LEU A 154 -16.77 -14.82 4.14
CA LEU A 154 -16.13 -15.16 2.86
C LEU A 154 -15.00 -14.18 2.50
N TYR A 155 -13.97 -14.12 3.34
CA TYR A 155 -12.63 -13.63 2.95
C TYR A 155 -12.01 -14.63 1.97
N SER A 156 -12.61 -14.77 0.79
CA SER A 156 -12.16 -15.75 -0.20
C SER A 156 -11.09 -15.11 -1.10
N PRO A 157 -10.00 -15.81 -1.40
CA PRO A 157 -8.94 -15.32 -2.30
C PRO A 157 -9.47 -14.82 -3.66
N ARG A 158 -10.52 -15.48 -4.15
CA ARG A 158 -11.11 -15.24 -5.46
C ARG A 158 -11.86 -13.91 -5.54
N THR A 159 -12.27 -13.33 -4.42
CA THR A 159 -13.00 -12.05 -4.39
C THR A 159 -12.12 -10.90 -4.87
N LEU A 160 -10.95 -10.78 -4.23
CA LEU A 160 -10.02 -9.71 -4.50
C LEU A 160 -9.36 -9.90 -5.88
N GLU A 161 -9.09 -11.15 -6.25
CA GLU A 161 -8.60 -11.50 -7.58
C GLU A 161 -9.59 -11.10 -8.68
N ALA A 162 -10.87 -11.47 -8.55
CA ALA A 162 -11.90 -11.10 -9.53
C ALA A 162 -12.07 -9.58 -9.64
N LEU A 163 -12.03 -8.86 -8.51
CA LEU A 163 -12.08 -7.40 -8.48
C LEU A 163 -10.93 -6.76 -9.26
N VAL A 164 -9.71 -7.24 -9.03
CA VAL A 164 -8.52 -6.78 -9.76
C VAL A 164 -8.64 -7.13 -11.25
N GLU A 165 -9.12 -8.32 -11.61
CA GLU A 165 -9.29 -8.72 -13.00
C GLU A 165 -10.34 -7.90 -13.77
N GLU A 166 -11.45 -7.56 -13.10
CA GLU A 166 -12.53 -6.76 -13.67
C GLU A 166 -12.08 -5.34 -14.00
N HIS A 167 -11.29 -4.74 -13.11
CA HIS A 167 -10.92 -3.33 -13.19
C HIS A 167 -9.58 -3.08 -13.90
N VAL A 168 -8.63 -4.01 -13.80
CA VAL A 168 -7.31 -3.89 -14.45
C VAL A 168 -7.40 -4.47 -15.85
N THR A 169 -7.77 -3.63 -16.81
CA THR A 169 -8.00 -4.01 -18.21
C THR A 169 -6.79 -3.73 -19.10
N PRO A 170 -6.71 -4.33 -20.31
CA PRO A 170 -5.71 -3.94 -21.31
C PRO A 170 -5.75 -2.44 -21.67
N ALA A 171 -6.94 -1.82 -21.63
CA ALA A 171 -7.12 -0.40 -21.88
C ALA A 171 -6.44 0.45 -20.78
N LEU A 172 -6.66 0.10 -19.50
CA LEU A 172 -5.98 0.75 -18.38
C LEU A 172 -4.46 0.67 -18.53
N LEU A 173 -3.92 -0.50 -18.89
CA LEU A 173 -2.47 -0.67 -19.13
C LEU A 173 -1.97 0.21 -20.28
N THR A 174 -2.75 0.36 -21.35
CA THR A 174 -2.37 1.20 -22.50
C THR A 174 -2.19 2.66 -22.09
N GLU A 175 -3.12 3.20 -21.30
CA GLU A 175 -3.05 4.57 -20.78
C GLU A 175 -1.86 4.76 -19.82
N ILE A 176 -1.62 3.79 -18.92
CA ILE A 176 -0.46 3.82 -18.02
C ILE A 176 0.84 3.82 -18.81
N ALA A 177 0.94 3.00 -19.85
CA ALA A 177 2.11 2.95 -20.72
C ALA A 177 2.33 4.29 -21.43
N GLN A 178 1.26 4.96 -21.86
CA GLN A 178 1.37 6.30 -22.47
C GLN A 178 1.89 7.34 -21.48
N ALA A 179 1.27 7.46 -20.30
CA ALA A 179 1.73 8.38 -19.26
C ALA A 179 3.18 8.09 -18.81
N THR A 180 3.59 6.82 -18.84
CA THR A 180 4.96 6.40 -18.55
C THR A 180 5.96 6.89 -19.61
N ARG A 181 5.58 6.83 -20.90
CA ARG A 181 6.37 7.38 -22.02
C ARG A 181 6.49 8.90 -21.97
N GLU A 182 5.43 9.58 -21.53
CA GLU A 182 5.43 11.04 -21.29
C GLU A 182 6.32 11.43 -20.11
N GLY A 183 6.61 10.45 -19.26
CA GLY A 183 7.69 10.51 -18.30
C GLY A 183 7.23 10.52 -16.84
N ARG A 184 6.01 10.05 -16.60
CA ARG A 184 5.48 9.88 -15.25
C ARG A 184 5.83 8.48 -14.74
N ARG A 185 5.79 8.24 -13.43
CA ARG A 185 6.10 6.94 -12.83
C ARG A 185 5.00 6.45 -11.90
N LEU A 186 4.66 5.16 -12.05
CA LEU A 186 3.74 4.45 -11.18
C LEU A 186 4.49 3.31 -10.49
N LEU A 187 4.63 3.39 -9.17
CA LEU A 187 5.35 2.40 -8.36
C LEU A 187 4.43 1.73 -7.35
N VAL A 188 4.54 0.43 -7.20
CA VAL A 188 3.79 -0.34 -6.18
C VAL A 188 4.75 -1.14 -5.32
N ALA A 189 4.46 -1.27 -4.02
CA ALA A 189 5.27 -2.11 -3.13
C ALA A 189 4.54 -3.37 -2.67
N THR A 190 5.29 -4.47 -2.58
CA THR A 190 4.88 -5.73 -1.95
C THR A 190 5.94 -6.14 -0.93
N THR A 191 5.63 -7.08 -0.03
CA THR A 191 6.63 -7.72 0.82
C THR A 191 6.87 -9.14 0.33
N ASN A 192 8.11 -9.46 -0.03
CA ASN A 192 8.53 -10.83 -0.30
C ASN A 192 8.86 -11.51 1.03
N LEU A 193 8.10 -12.53 1.42
CA LEU A 193 8.24 -13.23 2.69
C LEU A 193 9.43 -14.20 2.74
N ASP A 194 9.93 -14.63 1.58
CA ASP A 194 11.08 -15.55 1.52
C ASP A 194 12.39 -14.82 1.82
N SER A 195 12.50 -13.56 1.35
CA SER A 195 13.64 -12.68 1.67
C SER A 195 13.38 -11.77 2.88
N GLY A 196 12.12 -11.50 3.22
CA GLY A 196 11.73 -10.51 4.22
C GLY A 196 11.79 -9.06 3.73
N GLU A 197 12.03 -8.83 2.43
CA GLU A 197 12.29 -7.51 1.87
C GLU A 197 11.06 -6.85 1.22
N THR A 198 11.07 -5.52 1.18
CA THR A 198 10.12 -4.74 0.36
C THR A 198 10.54 -4.83 -1.11
N VAL A 199 9.69 -5.35 -1.98
CA VAL A 199 9.92 -5.32 -3.44
C VAL A 199 9.09 -4.18 -4.04
N ILE A 200 9.76 -3.23 -4.70
CA ILE A 200 9.12 -2.15 -5.45
C ILE A 200 8.98 -2.59 -6.92
N TRP A 201 7.83 -2.31 -7.52
CA TRP A 201 7.49 -2.69 -8.89
C TRP A 201 7.27 -1.43 -9.72
N ASP A 202 7.98 -1.31 -10.84
CA ASP A 202 7.69 -0.29 -11.85
C ASP A 202 6.52 -0.76 -12.73
N MET A 203 5.33 -0.29 -12.39
CA MET A 203 4.08 -0.66 -13.07
C MET A 203 3.98 -0.03 -14.46
N GLY A 204 4.67 1.10 -14.67
CA GLY A 204 4.77 1.74 -15.98
C GLY A 204 5.58 0.89 -16.96
N LEU A 205 6.73 0.39 -16.51
CA LEU A 205 7.56 -0.52 -17.30
C LEU A 205 6.82 -1.82 -17.63
N LEU A 206 6.05 -2.37 -16.68
CA LEU A 206 5.15 -3.50 -16.95
C LEU A 206 4.12 -3.16 -18.03
N ALA A 207 3.44 -2.01 -17.90
CA ALA A 207 2.43 -1.59 -18.86
C ALA A 207 3.02 -1.38 -20.27
N GLU A 208 4.24 -0.85 -20.39
CA GLU A 208 4.93 -0.65 -21.67
C GLU A 208 5.25 -1.96 -22.41
N ALA A 209 5.42 -3.08 -21.71
CA ALA A 209 5.61 -4.39 -22.36
C ALA A 209 4.37 -4.82 -23.15
N GLY A 210 3.17 -4.47 -22.70
CA GLY A 210 1.92 -4.53 -23.47
C GLY A 210 1.40 -5.93 -23.83
N ASP A 211 2.02 -7.00 -23.34
CA ASP A 211 1.61 -8.38 -23.62
C ASP A 211 0.74 -9.02 -22.50
N GLU A 212 0.21 -10.21 -22.76
CA GLU A 212 -0.65 -10.92 -21.80
C GLU A 212 0.06 -11.29 -20.49
N ASN A 213 1.38 -11.54 -20.54
CA ASN A 213 2.16 -11.85 -19.33
C ASN A 213 2.35 -10.59 -18.49
N ALA A 214 2.54 -9.44 -19.14
CA ALA A 214 2.61 -8.14 -18.47
C ALA A 214 1.29 -7.82 -17.75
N LEU A 215 0.13 -8.02 -18.40
CA LEU A 215 -1.17 -7.85 -17.76
C LEU A 215 -1.36 -8.79 -16.57
N ARG A 216 -0.98 -10.06 -16.72
CA ARG A 216 -1.06 -11.04 -15.62
C ARG A 216 -0.19 -10.63 -14.44
N LEU A 217 1.07 -10.26 -14.69
CA LEU A 217 1.99 -9.83 -13.65
C LEU A 217 1.54 -8.53 -12.99
N PHE A 218 1.02 -7.56 -13.76
CA PHE A 218 0.45 -6.31 -13.23
C PHE A 218 -0.66 -6.61 -12.21
N ARG A 219 -1.60 -7.50 -12.56
CA ARG A 219 -2.68 -7.95 -11.66
C ARG A 219 -2.14 -8.70 -10.44
N GLN A 220 -1.18 -9.60 -10.61
CA GLN A 220 -0.56 -10.34 -9.51
C GLN A 220 0.14 -9.41 -8.52
N VAL A 221 0.82 -8.37 -8.98
CA VAL A 221 1.50 -7.39 -8.13
C VAL A 221 0.49 -6.59 -7.32
N LEU A 222 -0.60 -6.11 -7.94
CA LEU A 222 -1.65 -5.40 -7.23
C LEU A 222 -2.37 -6.29 -6.21
N LEU A 223 -2.68 -7.54 -6.59
CA LEU A 223 -3.27 -8.53 -5.69
C LEU A 223 -2.34 -8.80 -4.50
N ALA A 224 -1.05 -9.07 -4.76
CA ALA A 224 -0.03 -9.26 -3.73
C ALA A 224 0.05 -8.06 -2.78
N SER A 225 0.10 -6.84 -3.32
CA SER A 225 0.21 -5.63 -2.52
C SER A 225 -0.97 -5.46 -1.58
N ALA A 226 -2.18 -5.90 -1.96
CA ALA A 226 -3.40 -5.83 -1.15
C ALA A 226 -3.70 -7.09 -0.31
N SER A 227 -2.86 -8.13 -0.38
CA SER A 227 -3.05 -9.40 0.36
C SER A 227 -2.57 -9.31 1.81
N ILE A 228 -3.41 -8.76 2.69
CA ILE A 228 -3.12 -8.62 4.14
C ILE A 228 -2.96 -10.00 4.79
N PRO A 229 -1.82 -10.29 5.48
CA PRO A 229 -1.62 -11.56 6.17
C PRO A 229 -2.72 -11.87 7.20
N GLY A 230 -3.26 -13.09 7.12
CA GLY A 230 -4.35 -13.55 7.98
C GLY A 230 -5.76 -13.16 7.52
N VAL A 231 -5.88 -12.34 6.46
CA VAL A 231 -7.15 -11.97 5.82
C VAL A 231 -7.23 -12.58 4.42
N PHE A 232 -6.20 -12.36 3.61
CA PHE A 232 -6.08 -12.89 2.25
C PHE A 232 -4.82 -13.76 2.15
N PRO A 233 -4.81 -14.77 1.26
CA PRO A 233 -3.61 -15.58 1.08
C PRO A 233 -2.51 -14.77 0.38
N PRO A 234 -1.24 -15.19 0.55
CA PRO A 234 -0.14 -14.67 -0.25
C PRO A 234 -0.32 -15.02 -1.73
N VAL A 235 0.36 -14.25 -2.59
CA VAL A 235 0.44 -14.50 -4.04
C VAL A 235 1.83 -15.04 -4.35
N LEU A 236 1.88 -16.12 -5.13
CA LEU A 236 3.13 -16.62 -5.69
C LEU A 236 3.46 -15.84 -6.97
N ILE A 237 4.62 -15.19 -6.99
CA ILE A 237 5.12 -14.48 -8.16
C ILE A 237 6.43 -15.14 -8.59
N ALA A 238 6.54 -15.42 -9.89
CA ALA A 238 7.76 -16.01 -10.43
C ALA A 238 8.92 -15.00 -10.37
N GLY A 239 10.04 -15.46 -9.83
CA GLY A 239 11.30 -14.74 -9.80
C GLY A 239 12.44 -15.57 -10.38
N VAL A 240 13.55 -14.90 -10.68
CA VAL A 240 14.78 -15.54 -11.15
C VAL A 240 15.89 -15.23 -10.15
N THR A 241 16.55 -16.27 -9.67
CA THR A 241 17.72 -16.14 -8.78
C THR A 241 18.95 -15.65 -9.56
N GLU A 242 19.97 -15.17 -8.86
CA GLU A 242 21.28 -14.84 -9.48
C GLU A 242 21.92 -16.06 -10.18
N SER A 243 21.61 -17.28 -9.73
CA SER A 243 22.07 -18.53 -10.35
C SER A 243 21.31 -18.90 -11.63
N GLY A 244 20.33 -18.10 -12.06
CA GLY A 244 19.54 -18.37 -13.26
C GLY A 244 18.50 -19.48 -13.08
N THR A 245 17.94 -19.60 -11.87
CA THR A 245 16.87 -20.53 -11.55
C THR A 245 15.56 -19.78 -11.40
N VAL A 246 14.49 -20.25 -12.04
CA VAL A 246 13.14 -19.74 -11.84
C VAL A 246 12.56 -20.37 -10.58
N GLN A 247 12.08 -19.53 -9.66
CA GLN A 247 11.45 -19.93 -8.42
C GLN A 247 10.16 -19.14 -8.17
N GLN A 248 9.25 -19.70 -7.37
CA GLN A 248 8.05 -18.99 -6.92
C GLN A 248 8.34 -18.29 -5.59
N GLU A 249 8.35 -16.96 -5.63
CA GLU A 249 8.52 -16.09 -4.47
C GLU A 249 7.15 -15.83 -3.82
N LEU A 250 7.10 -15.85 -2.49
CA LEU A 250 5.88 -15.63 -1.73
C LEU A 250 5.69 -14.14 -1.40
N HIS A 251 4.72 -13.48 -2.02
CA HIS A 251 4.44 -12.06 -1.81
C HIS A 251 3.15 -11.83 -1.01
N VAL A 252 3.21 -10.84 -0.13
CA VAL A 252 2.07 -10.32 0.65
C VAL A 252 2.04 -8.80 0.61
N ASP A 253 1.07 -8.24 1.33
CA ASP A 253 0.86 -6.81 1.48
C ASP A 253 2.15 -6.07 1.84
N GLY A 254 2.48 -5.03 1.05
CA GLY A 254 3.70 -4.23 1.25
C GLY A 254 3.70 -3.44 2.56
N GLY A 255 2.52 -3.18 3.13
CA GLY A 255 2.29 -2.52 4.42
C GLY A 255 2.82 -3.32 5.61
N VAL A 256 3.23 -4.57 5.41
CA VAL A 256 4.01 -5.35 6.39
C VAL A 256 5.35 -4.67 6.66
N ASN A 257 6.04 -4.20 5.62
CA ASN A 257 7.35 -3.54 5.75
C ASN A 257 7.29 -2.02 5.57
N THR A 258 6.38 -1.50 4.75
CA THR A 258 6.38 -0.11 4.31
C THR A 258 4.95 0.41 4.25
N PRO A 259 4.49 1.26 5.20
CA PRO A 259 3.10 1.70 5.27
C PRO A 259 2.67 2.57 4.08
N PHE A 260 3.62 3.28 3.46
CA PHE A 260 3.47 4.01 2.21
C PHE A 260 4.87 4.18 1.58
N LEU A 261 4.95 4.32 0.25
CA LEU A 261 6.22 4.48 -0.46
C LEU A 261 6.42 5.93 -0.91
N GLY A 262 6.90 6.83 -0.04
CA GLY A 262 7.19 8.22 -0.44
C GLY A 262 8.45 8.30 -1.30
N VAL A 263 9.56 8.65 -0.65
CA VAL A 263 10.91 8.49 -1.19
C VAL A 263 11.47 7.12 -0.76
N PRO A 264 12.03 6.31 -1.68
CA PRO A 264 12.70 5.06 -1.33
C PRO A 264 13.77 5.20 -0.24
N GLU A 265 13.85 4.20 0.64
CA GLU A 265 14.72 4.23 1.83
C GLU A 265 16.20 4.43 1.50
N GLY A 266 16.72 3.77 0.46
CA GLY A 266 18.12 3.95 0.03
C GLY A 266 18.48 5.41 -0.28
N MET A 267 17.54 6.18 -0.85
CA MET A 267 17.73 7.62 -1.07
C MET A 267 17.70 8.42 0.23
N ILE A 268 16.86 8.03 1.19
CA ILE A 268 16.83 8.68 2.51
C ILE A 268 18.16 8.47 3.22
N LEU A 269 18.65 7.23 3.23
CA LEU A 269 19.87 6.80 3.92
C LEU A 269 21.16 7.30 3.27
N SER A 270 21.19 7.52 1.96
CA SER A 270 22.35 8.08 1.25
C SER A 270 22.85 9.40 1.83
N GLY A 271 21.96 10.16 2.48
CA GLY A 271 22.28 11.48 3.04
C GLY A 271 22.50 12.56 1.99
N GLU A 272 22.42 12.24 0.70
CA GLU A 272 22.70 13.19 -0.37
C GLU A 272 21.63 14.29 -0.45
N THR A 273 22.07 15.49 -0.81
CA THR A 273 21.18 16.56 -1.25
C THR A 273 21.00 16.43 -2.75
N LEU A 274 19.77 16.30 -3.22
CA LEU A 274 19.45 16.09 -4.61
C LEU A 274 19.14 17.44 -5.30
N PRO A 275 19.98 17.90 -6.25
CA PRO A 275 19.69 19.11 -7.02
C PRO A 275 18.37 18.95 -7.77
N GLY A 276 17.52 20.00 -7.79
CA GLY A 276 16.23 20.02 -8.49
C GLY A 276 15.00 19.63 -7.66
N TRP A 277 15.17 19.12 -6.45
CA TRP A 277 14.04 18.75 -5.58
C TRP A 277 13.46 19.91 -4.77
N ARG A 278 14.17 21.04 -4.74
CA ARG A 278 13.74 22.24 -4.01
C ARG A 278 12.44 22.77 -4.62
N GLY A 279 11.43 22.98 -3.78
CA GLY A 279 10.14 23.50 -4.19
C GLY A 279 9.12 22.44 -4.67
N SER A 280 9.57 21.20 -4.89
CA SER A 280 8.72 20.03 -5.12
C SER A 280 7.90 19.69 -3.87
N GLU A 281 6.81 18.95 -4.07
CA GLU A 281 5.86 18.61 -3.01
C GLU A 281 5.53 17.12 -3.03
N LEU A 282 5.65 16.50 -1.86
CA LEU A 282 5.22 15.13 -1.60
C LEU A 282 3.87 15.16 -0.87
N PHE A 283 2.84 14.74 -1.57
CA PHE A 283 1.51 14.50 -1.02
C PHE A 283 1.43 13.08 -0.49
N ILE A 284 0.98 12.91 0.74
CA ILE A 284 0.83 11.60 1.38
C ILE A 284 -0.63 11.45 1.82
N ILE A 285 -1.34 10.50 1.22
CA ILE A 285 -2.66 10.08 1.71
C ILE A 285 -2.48 8.88 2.63
N VAL A 286 -2.76 9.10 3.90
CA VAL A 286 -2.78 8.09 4.94
C VAL A 286 -4.21 7.56 5.08
N ASN A 287 -4.45 6.34 4.62
CA ASN A 287 -5.70 5.58 4.77
C ASN A 287 -5.87 5.05 6.20
N GLY A 288 -5.68 5.93 7.18
CA GLY A 288 -5.67 5.64 8.60
C GLY A 288 -5.55 6.92 9.42
N LYS A 289 -5.53 6.75 10.75
CA LYS A 289 -5.38 7.85 11.70
C LYS A 289 -3.91 8.07 12.04
N LEU A 290 -3.49 9.34 12.13
CA LEU A 290 -2.15 9.72 12.61
C LEU A 290 -2.00 9.55 14.13
N GLY A 291 -3.09 9.76 14.87
CA GLY A 291 -3.13 9.66 16.32
C GLY A 291 -3.26 8.24 16.85
N LEU A 292 -2.85 8.05 18.11
CA LEU A 292 -3.06 6.81 18.83
C LEU A 292 -4.54 6.63 19.22
N SER A 293 -5.16 5.54 18.78
CA SER A 293 -6.49 5.16 19.27
C SER A 293 -6.35 4.38 20.59
N ARG A 294 -6.56 5.06 21.74
CA ARG A 294 -6.57 4.42 23.06
C ARG A 294 -7.87 3.61 23.23
N ARG A 295 -7.75 2.30 23.43
CA ARG A 295 -8.88 1.40 23.73
C ARG A 295 -8.39 0.17 24.50
N GLN A 296 -9.23 -0.38 25.37
CA GLN A 296 -8.98 -1.67 26.00
C GLN A 296 -9.18 -2.80 24.98
N THR A 297 -8.14 -3.59 24.74
CA THR A 297 -8.20 -4.75 23.85
C THR A 297 -8.88 -5.93 24.55
N ARG A 298 -9.81 -6.59 23.88
CA ARG A 298 -10.41 -7.83 24.39
C ARG A 298 -9.34 -8.92 24.48
N GLY A 299 -9.38 -9.74 25.54
CA GLY A 299 -8.41 -10.81 25.79
C GLY A 299 -8.55 -12.06 24.91
N SER A 300 -8.96 -11.92 23.64
CA SER A 300 -9.03 -13.03 22.68
C SER A 300 -7.90 -12.95 21.66
N LEU A 301 -7.38 -14.11 21.23
CA LEU A 301 -6.25 -14.18 20.27
C LEU A 301 -6.48 -13.34 19.00
N PRO A 302 -7.65 -13.39 18.32
CA PRO A 302 -7.88 -12.56 17.13
C PRO A 302 -7.88 -11.06 17.43
N SER A 303 -8.44 -10.65 18.58
CA SER A 303 -8.45 -9.24 18.99
C SER A 303 -7.04 -8.74 19.33
N VAL A 304 -6.22 -9.59 19.96
CA VAL A 304 -4.80 -9.29 20.24
C VAL A 304 -4.02 -9.17 18.93
N PHE A 305 -4.17 -10.12 17.99
CA PHE A 305 -3.49 -10.06 16.69
C PHE A 305 -3.85 -8.79 15.92
N ALA A 306 -5.14 -8.50 15.74
CA ALA A 306 -5.59 -7.30 15.02
C ALA A 306 -5.08 -6.01 15.68
N ARG A 307 -5.08 -5.94 17.02
CA ARG A 307 -4.54 -4.80 17.75
C ARG A 307 -3.03 -4.66 17.57
N SER A 308 -2.29 -5.76 17.66
CA SER A 308 -0.82 -5.76 17.49
C SER A 308 -0.45 -5.31 16.08
N TYR A 309 -1.13 -5.83 15.06
CA TYR A 309 -0.94 -5.42 13.67
C TYR A 309 -1.21 -3.92 13.49
N GLN A 310 -2.37 -3.43 13.95
CA GLN A 310 -2.71 -2.00 13.89
C GLN A 310 -1.67 -1.13 14.61
N SER A 311 -1.23 -1.55 15.81
CA SER A 311 -0.24 -0.81 16.60
C SER A 311 1.13 -0.77 15.90
N MET A 312 1.54 -1.88 15.29
CA MET A 312 2.79 -1.98 14.54
C MET A 312 2.74 -1.08 13.30
N THR A 313 1.69 -1.16 12.49
CA THR A 313 1.51 -0.33 11.30
C THR A 313 1.45 1.17 11.66
N GLN A 314 0.77 1.56 12.73
CA GLN A 314 0.77 2.95 13.21
C GLN A 314 2.15 3.40 13.68
N SER A 315 2.92 2.52 14.32
CA SER A 315 4.30 2.83 14.71
C SER A 315 5.18 3.04 13.49
N LEU A 316 5.14 2.13 12.52
CA LEU A 316 5.88 2.23 11.26
C LEU A 316 5.50 3.50 10.50
N LEU A 317 4.21 3.81 10.38
CA LEU A 317 3.71 5.02 9.72
C LEU A 317 4.36 6.28 10.28
N ARG A 318 4.41 6.43 11.62
CA ARG A 318 5.02 7.59 12.27
C ARG A 318 6.51 7.68 12.01
N THR A 319 7.24 6.56 12.10
CA THR A 319 8.67 6.52 11.77
C THR A 319 8.92 6.86 10.31
N SER A 320 8.12 6.34 9.38
CA SER A 320 8.21 6.65 7.95
C SER A 320 7.91 8.12 7.68
N LEU A 321 6.85 8.71 8.28
CA LEU A 321 6.56 10.13 8.15
C LEU A 321 7.72 11.00 8.67
N ALA A 322 8.32 10.64 9.81
CA ALA A 322 9.48 11.34 10.36
C ALA A 322 10.70 11.27 9.42
N ALA A 323 10.99 10.10 8.85
CA ALA A 323 12.09 9.90 7.91
C ALA A 323 11.89 10.70 6.61
N GLN A 324 10.68 10.69 6.05
CA GLN A 324 10.32 11.49 4.88
C GLN A 324 10.40 12.99 5.19
N GLY A 325 9.93 13.42 6.37
CA GLY A 325 10.06 14.79 6.86
C GLY A 325 11.50 15.26 6.95
N ALA A 326 12.39 14.40 7.48
CA ALA A 326 13.83 14.69 7.52
C ALA A 326 14.44 14.79 6.11
N PHE A 327 14.06 13.89 5.19
CA PHE A 327 14.48 13.94 3.80
C PHE A 327 14.01 15.21 3.09
N ALA A 328 12.73 15.57 3.25
CA ALA A 328 12.14 16.76 2.65
C ALA A 328 12.81 18.04 3.14
N ARG A 329 13.09 18.16 4.45
CA ARG A 329 13.86 19.27 5.00
C ARG A 329 15.24 19.39 4.37
N ARG A 330 15.97 18.27 4.28
CA ARG A 330 17.32 18.24 3.69
C ARG A 330 17.32 18.71 2.23
N ASN A 331 16.26 18.39 1.48
CA ASN A 331 16.16 18.66 0.06
C ASN A 331 15.30 19.89 -0.32
N GLY A 332 14.74 20.60 0.67
CA GLY A 332 13.87 21.75 0.45
C GLY A 332 12.54 21.42 -0.23
N MET A 333 12.01 20.22 0.03
CA MET A 333 10.67 19.80 -0.41
C MET A 333 9.61 20.20 0.61
N ARG A 334 8.37 20.36 0.14
CA ARG A 334 7.18 20.39 1.01
C ARG A 334 6.59 19.00 1.16
N ILE A 335 5.97 18.73 2.31
CA ILE A 335 5.15 17.54 2.52
C ILE A 335 3.76 17.99 2.97
N SER A 336 2.74 17.45 2.30
CA SER A 336 1.33 17.66 2.61
C SER A 336 0.70 16.31 2.92
N VAL A 337 0.09 16.17 4.10
CA VAL A 337 -0.49 14.90 4.57
C VAL A 337 -2.01 15.04 4.67
N ALA A 338 -2.72 14.08 4.10
CA ALA A 338 -4.15 13.88 4.32
C ALA A 338 -4.34 12.58 5.10
N ALA A 339 -5.15 12.58 6.15
CA ALA A 339 -5.37 11.40 6.98
C ALA A 339 -6.80 11.36 7.52
N ILE A 340 -7.27 10.17 7.88
CA ILE A 340 -8.58 10.01 8.49
C ILE A 340 -8.62 10.78 9.82
N PRO A 341 -9.65 11.62 10.05
CA PRO A 341 -9.77 12.38 11.29
C PRO A 341 -9.90 11.48 12.51
N GLN A 342 -9.43 11.96 13.67
CA GLN A 342 -9.36 11.14 14.87
C GLN A 342 -10.77 10.73 15.37
N GLU A 343 -11.75 11.60 15.15
CA GLU A 343 -13.16 11.47 15.52
C GLU A 343 -13.97 10.54 14.61
N VAL A 344 -13.48 10.23 13.40
CA VAL A 344 -14.18 9.38 12.44
C VAL A 344 -13.91 7.92 12.77
N GLU A 345 -14.95 7.13 13.00
CA GLU A 345 -14.79 5.67 13.18
C GLU A 345 -14.31 5.03 11.87
N ALA A 346 -13.25 4.24 11.95
CA ALA A 346 -12.60 3.64 10.79
C ALA A 346 -11.91 2.35 11.20
N SER A 347 -12.09 1.30 10.40
CA SER A 347 -11.51 -0.01 10.63
C SER A 347 -10.98 -0.57 9.32
N ALA A 348 -9.67 -0.77 9.24
CA ALA A 348 -9.01 -1.31 8.05
C ALA A 348 -9.47 -2.72 7.66
N LEU A 349 -10.04 -3.46 8.60
CA LEU A 349 -10.51 -4.84 8.42
C LEU A 349 -12.04 -4.92 8.29
N ASP A 350 -12.75 -3.80 8.31
CA ASP A 350 -14.20 -3.74 8.17
C ASP A 350 -14.57 -3.31 6.74
N PHE A 351 -14.86 -4.29 5.90
CA PHE A 351 -15.20 -4.09 4.48
C PHE A 351 -16.70 -3.91 4.25
N ASP A 352 -17.44 -3.49 5.27
CA ASP A 352 -18.84 -3.10 5.14
C ASP A 352 -19.01 -1.92 4.16
N GLN A 353 -19.96 -2.05 3.24
CA GLN A 353 -20.14 -1.09 2.16
C GLN A 353 -20.60 0.27 2.64
N ASP A 354 -21.50 0.32 3.64
CA ASP A 354 -21.99 1.59 4.17
C ASP A 354 -20.87 2.32 4.92
N ALA A 355 -20.03 1.58 5.65
CA ALA A 355 -18.84 2.12 6.30
C ALA A 355 -17.83 2.68 5.27
N MET A 356 -17.52 1.94 4.21
CA MET A 356 -16.63 2.40 3.14
C MET A 356 -17.19 3.63 2.42
N LYS A 357 -18.48 3.64 2.09
CA LYS A 357 -19.14 4.78 1.45
C LYS A 357 -19.11 6.03 2.34
N ALA A 358 -19.32 5.88 3.65
CA ALA A 358 -19.22 6.98 4.60
C ALA A 358 -17.80 7.55 4.67
N LEU A 359 -16.77 6.68 4.67
CA LEU A 359 -15.36 7.10 4.64
C LEU A 359 -15.00 7.80 3.33
N PHE A 360 -15.47 7.29 2.19
CA PHE A 360 -15.30 7.92 0.88
C PHE A 360 -15.88 9.34 0.87
N GLU A 361 -17.13 9.49 1.32
CA GLU A 361 -17.78 10.80 1.34
C GLU A 361 -17.08 11.77 2.29
N GLU A 362 -16.56 11.30 3.44
CA GLU A 362 -15.77 12.14 4.34
C GLU A 362 -14.48 12.65 3.68
N GLY A 363 -13.75 11.78 2.97
CA GLY A 363 -12.57 12.17 2.19
C GLY A 363 -12.91 13.21 1.12
N ARG A 364 -13.97 12.94 0.35
CA ARG A 364 -14.45 13.83 -0.72
C ARG A 364 -14.81 15.21 -0.17
N ARG A 365 -15.63 15.25 0.88
CA ARG A 365 -16.08 16.49 1.53
C ARG A 365 -14.90 17.32 2.04
N ARG A 366 -13.91 16.68 2.67
CA ARG A 366 -12.71 17.36 3.17
C ARG A 366 -11.88 17.94 2.04
N ALA A 367 -11.63 17.17 0.99
CA ALA A 367 -10.89 17.65 -0.17
C ALA A 367 -11.59 18.85 -0.83
N VAL A 368 -12.90 18.77 -1.10
CA VAL A 368 -13.67 19.88 -1.70
C VAL A 368 -13.61 21.14 -0.83
N SER A 369 -13.68 21.01 0.50
CA SER A 369 -13.63 22.15 1.42
C SER A 369 -12.26 22.82 1.56
N GLY A 370 -11.21 22.28 0.95
CA GLY A 370 -9.83 22.78 1.11
C GLY A 370 -9.14 22.37 2.42
N ASN A 371 -9.83 21.63 3.31
CA ASN A 371 -9.32 21.23 4.63
C ASN A 371 -8.73 19.80 4.67
N GLY A 372 -8.47 19.21 3.51
CA GLY A 372 -7.98 17.84 3.39
C GLY A 372 -6.47 17.68 3.67
N TRP A 373 -5.69 18.73 3.47
CA TRP A 373 -4.23 18.69 3.51
C TRP A 373 -3.68 19.46 4.71
N VAL A 374 -2.79 18.81 5.46
CA VAL A 374 -2.03 19.40 6.56
C VAL A 374 -0.55 19.40 6.19
N PRO A 375 0.14 20.56 6.19
CA PRO A 375 1.58 20.59 6.04
C PRO A 375 2.24 19.77 7.14
N LEU A 376 3.16 18.87 6.79
CA LEU A 376 4.00 18.19 7.78
C LEU A 376 5.13 19.15 8.18
N ASP A 377 4.79 20.15 9.00
CA ASP A 377 5.76 21.05 9.58
C ASP A 377 6.66 20.27 10.54
N ALA A 378 7.95 20.55 10.46
CA ALA A 378 9.04 19.77 11.02
C ALA A 378 9.08 19.64 12.56
N GLU A 379 8.10 20.19 13.29
CA GLU A 379 8.06 20.22 14.76
C GLU A 379 7.30 19.04 15.39
N VAL A 380 6.63 18.19 14.61
CA VAL A 380 5.78 17.09 15.14
C VAL A 380 6.57 15.88 15.68
N VAL A 381 7.90 15.95 15.77
CA VAL A 381 8.73 14.86 16.32
C VAL A 381 9.77 15.41 17.30
N GLU A 382 9.34 16.19 18.29
CA GLU A 382 10.03 16.16 19.58
C GLU A 382 9.33 15.15 20.49
N PRO A 383 10.05 14.16 21.06
CA PRO A 383 9.53 13.46 22.22
C PRO A 383 9.27 14.51 23.32
N PRO A 384 8.24 14.33 24.18
CA PRO A 384 7.96 15.29 25.24
C PRO A 384 9.24 15.58 26.02
N SER A 385 9.53 16.86 26.23
CA SER A 385 10.70 17.28 26.99
C SER A 385 10.63 16.66 28.39
N PRO A 386 11.75 16.26 29.00
CA PRO A 386 11.77 15.79 30.38
C PRO A 386 11.26 16.82 31.41
N GLN A 387 10.99 18.06 30.98
CA GLN A 387 10.49 19.14 31.83
C GLN A 387 8.97 19.13 32.00
N ASP A 388 8.23 18.36 31.20
CA ASP A 388 6.76 18.20 31.32
C ASP A 388 6.35 17.02 32.21
N ALA A 389 7.32 16.30 32.79
CA ALA A 389 7.06 15.37 33.87
C ALA A 389 6.87 16.18 35.17
N GLU A 390 5.62 16.30 35.63
CA GLU A 390 5.35 16.75 37.00
C GLU A 390 6.29 16.00 37.97
N PRO A 391 6.96 16.71 38.91
CA PRO A 391 7.81 16.05 39.88
C PRO A 391 6.93 15.07 40.68
N ALA A 392 7.30 13.79 40.61
CA ALA A 392 6.71 12.76 41.44
C ALA A 392 6.78 13.24 42.89
N ALA A 393 5.62 13.34 43.54
CA ALA A 393 5.51 13.71 44.94
C ALA A 393 6.46 12.82 45.76
N GLU A 394 7.45 13.45 46.38
CA GLU A 394 8.38 12.84 47.32
C GLU A 394 7.55 12.17 48.42
N ALA A 395 7.57 10.84 48.45
CA ALA A 395 7.02 10.08 49.56
C ALA A 395 7.85 10.44 50.81
N ALA A 396 7.21 11.11 51.77
CA ALA A 396 7.80 11.42 53.05
C ALA A 396 8.36 10.14 53.71
N PRO A 397 9.56 10.19 54.33
CA PRO A 397 10.11 9.05 55.02
C PRO A 397 9.28 8.80 56.28
N ASP A 398 8.65 7.64 56.32
CA ASP A 398 7.95 7.15 57.51
C ASP A 398 8.99 6.91 58.61
N GLY A 399 8.81 7.59 59.74
CA GLY A 399 9.80 7.66 60.80
C GLY A 399 9.17 7.98 62.14
N ARG A 400 8.46 7.00 62.73
CA ARG A 400 8.66 6.46 64.09
C ARG A 400 7.52 5.56 64.53
#